data_AF-A0A9E0NF83-F1
#
_entry.id   AF-A0A9E0NF83-F1
#
_cell.length_a   1.000
_cell.length_b   1.000
_cell.length_c   1.000
_cell.angle_alpha   90.00
_cell.angle_beta   90.00
_cell.angle_gamma   90.00
#
_symmetry.space_group_name_H-M   'P 1'
#
loop_
_entity.id
_entity.type
_entity.pdbx_description
1 polymer ?
#
loop_
_entity_poly.entity_id
_entity_poly.type
_entity_poly.pdbx_seq_one_letter_code
_entity_poly.pdbx_strand_id
1 'polypeptide(L)'
;MHDLVEANANIYKFNRFMPTSDDDEGEGEKLTFLSECQGMWDWATSPTGDDPKVWCSNDENDGEPWREEPLRLSRFLLQSVLFEAVWDAPAGADTTPLRAEAHQALVALVAPVVSATPSVTGQRFYVREGALVMTQEHDGACDVRIAARTAAGLEPFRSVVDDTWDNGF
;
A
#
# COMPACT_ATOMS: atom_id res chain seq x y z
N MET A 1 3.99 17.72 32.27
CA MET A 1 4.95 17.27 31.24
C MET A 1 5.12 15.76 31.37
N HIS A 2 4.04 15.00 31.21
CA HIS A 2 4.08 13.53 31.26
C HIS A 2 2.92 12.87 30.47
N ASP A 3 2.03 13.66 29.83
CA ASP A 3 0.82 13.16 29.15
C ASP A 3 0.87 13.28 27.61
N LEU A 4 2.03 13.60 27.01
CA LEU A 4 2.16 13.76 25.55
C LEU A 4 2.93 12.62 24.86
N VAL A 5 3.42 11.63 25.60
CA VAL A 5 4.26 10.56 25.05
C VAL A 5 3.48 9.30 24.70
N GLU A 6 2.29 9.09 25.26
CA GLU A 6 1.48 7.87 24.98
C GLU A 6 0.57 7.99 23.74
N ALA A 7 0.42 9.17 23.14
CA ALA A 7 -0.45 9.34 21.96
C ALA A 7 0.22 8.95 20.61
N ASN A 8 1.54 8.76 20.58
CA ASN A 8 2.30 8.71 19.32
C ASN A 8 2.78 7.33 18.86
N ALA A 9 2.42 6.24 19.54
CA ALA A 9 2.83 4.90 19.08
C ALA A 9 2.04 4.41 17.84
N ASN A 10 0.89 5.03 17.53
CA ASN A 10 0.02 4.62 16.41
C ASN A 10 0.15 5.48 15.15
N ILE A 11 0.89 6.59 15.17
CA ILE A 11 1.02 7.48 14.00
C ILE A 11 1.82 6.83 12.87
N TYR A 12 2.70 5.89 13.23
CA TYR A 12 3.59 5.19 12.30
C TYR A 12 2.98 3.92 11.69
N LYS A 13 1.71 3.60 11.98
CA LYS A 13 1.12 2.30 11.57
C LYS A 13 0.33 2.35 10.26
N PHE A 14 -0.35 3.46 9.94
CA PHE A 14 -1.33 3.51 8.85
C PHE A 14 -1.24 4.81 8.06
N ASN A 15 -1.54 4.76 6.76
CA ASN A 15 -1.58 5.97 5.95
C ASN A 15 -2.69 6.89 6.46
N ARG A 16 -2.43 8.20 6.45
CA ARG A 16 -3.36 9.20 6.96
C ARG A 16 -4.12 9.84 5.82
N PHE A 17 -5.44 9.61 5.78
CA PHE A 17 -6.32 10.44 4.95
C PHE A 17 -6.36 11.86 5.51
N MET A 18 -6.02 12.83 4.67
CA MET A 18 -6.00 14.23 5.05
C MET A 18 -7.41 14.81 4.97
N PRO A 19 -7.86 15.56 6.00
CA PRO A 19 -9.12 16.29 5.91
C PRO A 19 -8.99 17.37 4.84
N THR A 20 -10.02 17.52 4.02
CA THR A 20 -10.09 18.58 3.01
C THR A 20 -10.39 19.92 3.69
N SER A 21 -9.45 20.50 4.43
CA SER A 21 -9.57 21.88 4.91
C SER A 21 -9.14 22.84 3.82
N ASP A 22 -9.79 24.02 3.77
CA ASP A 22 -9.54 25.10 2.79
C ASP A 22 -8.08 25.62 2.78
N ASP A 23 -7.23 25.17 3.71
CA ASP A 23 -5.84 25.57 3.89
C ASP A 23 -4.81 24.54 3.35
N ASP A 24 -5.25 23.45 2.71
CA ASP A 24 -4.31 22.50 2.07
C ASP A 24 -3.73 23.12 0.78
N GLU A 25 -2.63 23.85 0.96
CA GLU A 25 -1.76 24.37 -0.11
C GLU A 25 -1.04 23.21 -0.82
N GLY A 26 -1.78 22.41 -1.60
CA GLY A 26 -1.14 21.66 -2.67
C GLY A 26 -0.53 22.62 -3.69
N GLU A 27 0.52 22.18 -4.40
CA GLU A 27 1.06 22.98 -5.50
C GLU A 27 0.01 23.18 -6.62
N GLY A 28 -0.63 24.35 -6.64
CA GLY A 28 -1.62 24.75 -7.64
C GLY A 28 -3.04 24.20 -7.36
N GLU A 29 -3.73 23.69 -8.38
CA GLU A 29 -5.09 23.13 -8.27
C GLU A 29 -5.14 21.68 -7.73
N LYS A 30 -4.17 21.27 -6.90
CA LYS A 30 -4.09 19.91 -6.35
C LYS A 30 -4.45 19.93 -4.85
N LEU A 31 -5.20 18.93 -4.41
CA LEU A 31 -5.61 18.72 -3.04
C LEU A 31 -4.94 17.46 -2.50
N THR A 32 -4.04 17.61 -1.52
CA THR A 32 -3.44 16.48 -0.82
C THR A 32 -4.51 15.74 -0.03
N PHE A 33 -4.60 14.42 -0.18
CA PHE A 33 -5.65 13.62 0.46
C PHE A 33 -5.13 12.38 1.18
N LEU A 34 -3.88 11.98 0.96
CA LEU A 34 -3.25 10.85 1.63
C LEU A 34 -1.77 11.15 1.87
N SER A 35 -1.29 10.86 3.07
CA SER A 35 0.13 10.91 3.44
C SER A 35 0.54 9.56 4.03
N GLU A 36 1.67 9.03 3.59
CA GLU A 36 2.18 7.74 4.08
C GLU A 36 2.55 7.83 5.56
N CYS A 37 2.39 6.73 6.31
CA CYS A 37 2.66 6.66 7.75
C CYS A 37 4.10 7.06 8.16
N GLN A 38 5.05 7.09 7.22
CA GLN A 38 6.43 7.51 7.47
C GLN A 38 6.74 8.93 6.95
N GLY A 39 5.75 9.60 6.35
CA GLY A 39 5.93 10.93 5.76
C GLY A 39 6.87 10.94 4.55
N MET A 40 7.05 9.80 3.88
CA MET A 40 7.92 9.70 2.70
C MET A 40 7.14 10.06 1.44
N TRP A 41 5.85 9.70 1.39
CA TRP A 41 5.01 9.92 0.22
C TRP A 41 3.75 10.68 0.56
N ASP A 42 3.48 11.69 -0.24
CA ASP A 42 2.21 12.41 -0.25
C ASP A 42 1.49 12.17 -1.58
N TRP A 43 0.17 12.04 -1.52
CA TRP A 43 -0.69 11.95 -2.69
C TRP A 43 -1.72 13.05 -2.74
N ALA A 44 -1.88 13.61 -3.92
CA ALA A 44 -2.82 14.68 -4.21
C ALA A 44 -3.71 14.36 -5.42
N THR A 45 -4.85 15.02 -5.50
CA THR A 45 -5.82 14.85 -6.60
C THR A 45 -6.43 16.19 -7.01
N SER A 46 -7.22 16.22 -8.09
CA SER A 46 -7.93 17.44 -8.47
C SER A 46 -9.20 17.55 -7.62
N PRO A 47 -9.55 18.76 -7.13
CA PRO A 47 -10.79 18.97 -6.39
C PRO A 47 -12.04 18.90 -7.29
N THR A 48 -11.86 18.71 -8.61
CA THR A 48 -12.94 18.67 -9.59
C THR A 48 -12.85 17.44 -10.49
N GLY A 49 -14.02 16.99 -10.98
CA GLY A 49 -14.15 15.78 -11.78
C GLY A 49 -14.63 14.58 -10.97
N ASP A 50 -15.23 13.60 -11.66
CA ASP A 50 -15.86 12.42 -11.05
C ASP A 50 -14.83 11.35 -10.61
N ASP A 51 -13.78 11.16 -11.42
CA ASP A 51 -12.66 10.24 -11.13
C ASP A 51 -11.33 10.91 -11.53
N PRO A 52 -10.89 11.92 -10.75
CA PRO A 52 -9.76 12.76 -11.10
C PRO A 52 -8.42 11.99 -11.12
N LYS A 53 -7.41 12.63 -11.70
CA LYS A 53 -6.03 12.13 -11.68
C LYS A 53 -5.48 12.15 -10.25
N VAL A 54 -4.52 11.27 -9.98
CA VAL A 54 -3.76 11.27 -8.74
C VAL A 54 -2.30 11.62 -9.06
N TRP A 55 -1.66 12.35 -8.17
CA TRP A 55 -0.24 12.63 -8.21
C TRP A 55 0.41 12.21 -6.89
N CYS A 56 1.68 11.87 -6.93
CA CYS A 56 2.50 11.56 -5.77
C CYS A 56 3.76 12.44 -5.71
N SER A 57 4.19 12.79 -4.51
CA SER A 57 5.47 13.44 -4.19
C SER A 57 6.24 12.56 -3.22
N ASN A 58 7.58 12.54 -3.34
CA ASN A 58 8.44 11.94 -2.33
C ASN A 58 9.18 13.05 -1.59
N ASP A 59 8.91 13.18 -0.29
CA ASP A 59 9.43 14.25 0.57
C ASP A 59 10.92 14.07 0.93
N GLU A 60 11.51 12.89 0.70
CA GLU A 60 12.96 12.70 0.90
C GLU A 60 13.81 13.51 -0.10
N ASN A 61 13.22 13.89 -1.23
CA ASN A 61 13.90 14.65 -2.28
C ASN A 61 13.27 16.03 -2.42
N ASP A 62 13.61 16.94 -1.50
CA ASP A 62 13.24 18.37 -1.55
C ASP A 62 13.32 18.92 -2.98
N GLY A 63 12.15 19.18 -3.58
CA GLY A 63 12.01 19.76 -4.92
C GLY A 63 11.81 18.78 -6.08
N GLU A 64 11.55 17.49 -5.83
CA GLU A 64 11.05 16.60 -6.89
C GLU A 64 9.64 17.03 -7.35
N PRO A 65 9.38 17.08 -8.66
CA PRO A 65 8.06 17.43 -9.16
C PRO A 65 7.07 16.30 -8.86
N TRP A 66 5.82 16.69 -8.54
CA TRP A 66 4.69 15.78 -8.48
C TRP A 66 4.62 14.88 -9.72
N ARG A 67 4.61 13.57 -9.50
CA ARG A 67 4.50 12.55 -10.56
C ARG A 67 3.07 12.08 -10.67
N GLU A 68 2.54 11.95 -11.88
CA GLU A 68 1.19 11.41 -12.10
C GLU A 68 1.18 9.91 -11.79
N GLU A 69 0.29 9.49 -10.90
CA GLU A 69 -0.03 8.08 -10.69
C GLU A 69 -0.74 7.54 -11.94
N PRO A 70 -0.44 6.30 -12.37
CA PRO A 70 -1.12 5.70 -13.51
C PRO A 70 -2.58 5.33 -13.21
N LEU A 71 -3.02 5.49 -11.96
CA LEU A 71 -4.38 5.22 -11.48
C LEU A 71 -5.17 6.51 -11.28
N ARG A 72 -6.48 6.42 -11.55
CA ARG A 72 -7.44 7.45 -11.16
C ARG A 72 -7.85 7.30 -9.69
N LEU A 73 -8.40 8.35 -9.11
CA LEU A 73 -8.68 8.45 -7.68
C LEU A 73 -9.46 7.25 -7.14
N SER A 74 -10.54 6.83 -7.80
CA SER A 74 -11.34 5.68 -7.35
C SER A 74 -10.52 4.38 -7.22
N ARG A 75 -9.64 4.11 -8.20
CA ARG A 75 -8.77 2.92 -8.20
C ARG A 75 -7.64 3.05 -7.21
N PHE A 76 -7.07 4.25 -7.09
CA PHE A 76 -6.04 4.55 -6.11
C PHE A 76 -6.57 4.30 -4.69
N LEU A 77 -7.74 4.85 -4.36
CA LEU A 77 -8.39 4.64 -3.06
C LEU A 77 -8.67 3.17 -2.77
N LEU A 78 -9.10 2.39 -3.78
CA LEU A 78 -9.25 0.94 -3.62
C LEU A 78 -7.90 0.27 -3.29
N GLN A 79 -6.81 0.64 -3.96
CA GLN A 79 -5.48 0.12 -3.63
C GLN A 79 -5.02 0.55 -2.24
N SER A 80 -5.24 1.79 -1.83
CA SER A 80 -4.94 2.26 -0.48
C SER A 80 -5.68 1.46 0.58
N VAL A 81 -6.98 1.21 0.39
CA VAL A 81 -7.76 0.36 1.32
C VAL A 81 -7.23 -1.07 1.37
N LEU A 82 -6.82 -1.65 0.23
CA LEU A 82 -6.21 -2.97 0.20
C LEU A 82 -4.85 -2.99 0.89
N PHE A 83 -4.04 -1.93 0.72
CA PHE A 83 -2.77 -1.76 1.42
C PHE A 83 -2.99 -1.80 2.93
N GLU A 84 -3.87 -0.94 3.46
CA GLU A 84 -4.21 -0.91 4.89
C GLU A 84 -4.75 -2.28 5.36
N ALA A 85 -5.58 -2.94 4.57
CA ALA A 85 -6.12 -4.26 4.90
C ALA A 85 -5.05 -5.35 4.97
N VAL A 86 -3.94 -5.22 4.22
CA VAL A 86 -2.80 -6.14 4.34
C VAL A 86 -2.08 -5.92 5.67
N TRP A 87 -1.85 -4.66 6.04
CA TRP A 87 -1.11 -4.30 7.24
C TRP A 87 -1.90 -4.52 8.54
N ASP A 88 -3.21 -4.37 8.51
CA ASP A 88 -4.10 -4.56 9.68
C ASP A 88 -4.59 -6.01 9.83
N ALA A 89 -4.11 -6.94 9.00
CA ALA A 89 -4.61 -8.31 8.99
C ALA A 89 -4.21 -9.08 10.27
N PRO A 90 -5.13 -9.87 10.88
CA PRO A 90 -4.83 -10.67 12.06
C PRO A 90 -3.79 -11.78 11.85
N ALA A 91 -3.56 -12.20 10.60
CA ALA A 91 -2.57 -13.19 10.25
C ALA A 91 -1.81 -12.73 8.99
N GLY A 92 -0.49 -12.68 9.10
CA GLY A 92 0.41 -12.22 8.04
C GLY A 92 1.48 -13.25 7.67
N ALA A 93 1.97 -13.18 6.43
CA ALA A 93 3.22 -13.79 6.01
C ALA A 93 3.90 -12.89 4.98
N ASP A 94 5.22 -12.82 5.01
CA ASP A 94 5.99 -11.97 4.10
C ASP A 94 7.32 -12.60 3.67
N THR A 95 7.83 -12.12 2.53
CA THR A 95 9.15 -12.46 2.04
C THR A 95 9.72 -11.29 1.23
N THR A 96 10.95 -10.92 1.58
CA THR A 96 11.74 -9.86 0.93
C THR A 96 13.19 -10.34 0.76
N PRO A 97 13.70 -10.51 -0.48
CA PRO A 97 12.98 -10.52 -1.77
C PRO A 97 12.37 -11.90 -2.10
N LEU A 98 11.28 -11.91 -2.86
CA LEU A 98 10.68 -13.10 -3.45
C LEU A 98 11.54 -13.62 -4.61
N ARG A 99 11.93 -14.90 -4.54
CA ARG A 99 12.67 -15.57 -5.63
C ARG A 99 11.80 -15.67 -6.89
N ALA A 100 12.42 -15.59 -8.07
CA ALA A 100 11.69 -15.59 -9.35
C ALA A 100 10.82 -16.85 -9.56
N GLU A 101 11.31 -18.02 -9.13
CA GLU A 101 10.58 -19.28 -9.19
C GLU A 101 9.35 -19.27 -8.27
N ALA A 102 9.50 -18.67 -7.07
CA ALA A 102 8.42 -18.49 -6.12
C ALA A 102 7.37 -17.47 -6.61
N HIS A 103 7.78 -16.44 -7.35
CA HIS A 103 6.85 -15.48 -7.95
C HIS A 103 5.88 -16.15 -8.94
N GLN A 104 6.37 -17.05 -9.80
CA GLN A 104 5.48 -17.78 -10.72
C GLN A 104 4.52 -18.71 -9.98
N ALA A 105 4.99 -19.39 -8.93
CA ALA A 105 4.14 -20.22 -8.08
C ALA A 105 3.08 -19.39 -7.34
N LEU A 106 3.44 -18.20 -6.86
CA LEU A 106 2.52 -17.26 -6.20
C LEU A 106 1.41 -16.83 -7.14
N VAL A 107 1.76 -16.34 -8.33
CA VAL A 107 0.80 -15.83 -9.33
C VAL A 107 -0.17 -16.93 -9.79
N ALA A 108 0.25 -18.20 -9.77
CA ALA A 108 -0.63 -19.32 -10.10
C ALA A 108 -1.70 -19.62 -9.03
N LEU A 109 -1.54 -19.11 -7.80
CA LEU A 109 -2.45 -19.37 -6.66
C LEU A 109 -3.52 -18.28 -6.46
N VAL A 110 -3.38 -17.14 -7.14
CA VAL A 110 -4.15 -15.92 -6.85
C VAL A 110 -4.73 -15.30 -8.12
N ALA A 111 -5.79 -14.51 -7.95
CA ALA A 111 -6.40 -13.72 -9.02
C ALA A 111 -6.16 -12.22 -8.77
N PRO A 112 -5.87 -11.39 -9.78
CA PRO A 112 -5.67 -9.95 -9.59
C PRO A 112 -6.98 -9.24 -9.16
N VAL A 113 -6.90 -8.29 -8.22
CA VAL A 113 -8.07 -7.55 -7.71
C VAL A 113 -8.50 -6.40 -8.64
N VAL A 114 -7.55 -5.78 -9.33
CA VAL A 114 -7.75 -4.64 -10.23
C VAL A 114 -6.83 -4.83 -11.46
N SER A 115 -7.09 -4.12 -12.56
CA SER A 115 -6.17 -4.04 -13.72
C SER A 115 -4.72 -3.93 -13.23
N ALA A 116 -3.83 -4.76 -13.78
CA ALA A 116 -2.46 -5.01 -13.32
C ALA A 116 -1.50 -3.81 -13.41
N THR A 117 -2.03 -2.60 -13.60
CA THR A 117 -1.27 -1.36 -13.60
C THR A 117 -0.73 -1.12 -12.18
N PRO A 118 0.58 -1.25 -11.95
CA PRO A 118 1.15 -0.94 -10.64
C PRO A 118 1.00 0.56 -10.35
N SER A 119 0.91 0.92 -9.07
CA SER A 119 1.12 2.30 -8.63
C SER A 119 2.54 2.77 -8.96
N VAL A 120 2.82 4.07 -8.77
CA VAL A 120 4.21 4.58 -8.82
C VAL A 120 5.11 3.86 -7.82
N THR A 121 4.56 3.41 -6.70
CA THR A 121 5.27 2.62 -5.68
C THR A 121 5.45 1.14 -6.03
N GLY A 122 5.03 0.71 -7.22
CA GLY A 122 5.24 -0.66 -7.72
C GLY A 122 4.27 -1.71 -7.14
N GLN A 123 3.21 -1.28 -6.45
CA GLN A 123 2.32 -2.18 -5.72
C GLN A 123 1.27 -2.84 -6.65
N ARG A 124 1.01 -4.12 -6.43
CA ARG A 124 -0.10 -4.88 -7.05
C ARG A 124 -0.80 -5.74 -6.01
N PHE A 125 -2.10 -5.95 -6.21
CA PHE A 125 -2.95 -6.71 -5.30
C PHE A 125 -3.63 -7.90 -5.98
N TYR A 126 -3.62 -9.02 -5.28
CA TYR A 126 -4.24 -10.27 -5.69
C TYR A 126 -5.06 -10.86 -4.55
N VAL A 127 -6.03 -11.69 -4.89
CA VAL A 127 -6.92 -12.35 -3.95
C VAL A 127 -7.02 -13.82 -4.25
N ARG A 128 -7.26 -14.57 -3.19
CA ARG A 128 -7.83 -15.91 -3.26
C ARG A 128 -8.77 -16.09 -2.07
N GLU A 129 -9.51 -17.19 -2.06
CA GLU A 129 -10.38 -17.48 -0.92
C GLU A 129 -9.57 -17.46 0.39
N GLY A 130 -9.99 -16.58 1.30
CA GLY A 130 -9.39 -16.43 2.63
C GLY A 130 -8.12 -15.58 2.71
N ALA A 131 -7.61 -15.02 1.60
CA ALA A 131 -6.38 -14.23 1.63
C ALA A 131 -6.31 -13.09 0.60
N LEU A 132 -5.65 -12.01 1.00
CA LEU A 132 -5.23 -10.87 0.18
C LEU A 132 -3.70 -10.92 0.06
N VAL A 133 -3.17 -10.69 -1.13
CA VAL A 133 -1.74 -10.69 -1.42
C VAL A 133 -1.36 -9.35 -2.03
N MET A 134 -0.32 -8.74 -1.51
CA MET A 134 0.32 -7.57 -2.08
C MET A 134 1.71 -7.95 -2.56
N THR A 135 2.05 -7.58 -3.80
CA THR A 135 3.42 -7.59 -4.28
C THR A 135 3.90 -6.17 -4.50
N GLN A 136 5.17 -5.91 -4.24
CA GLN A 136 5.80 -4.61 -4.51
C GLN A 136 7.09 -4.83 -5.31
N GLU A 137 7.09 -4.37 -6.56
CA GLU A 137 8.26 -4.47 -7.44
C GLU A 137 9.16 -3.23 -7.26
N HIS A 138 10.47 -3.46 -7.08
CA HIS A 138 11.51 -2.42 -6.99
C HIS A 138 12.84 -2.97 -7.51
N ASP A 139 13.68 -2.17 -8.17
CA ASP A 139 15.06 -2.48 -8.59
C ASP A 139 15.44 -3.96 -8.83
N GLY A 140 14.63 -4.69 -9.61
CA GLY A 140 14.85 -6.11 -9.95
C GLY A 140 14.50 -7.12 -8.86
N ALA A 141 13.95 -6.67 -7.74
CA ALA A 141 13.37 -7.45 -6.65
C ALA A 141 11.84 -7.29 -6.60
N CYS A 142 11.20 -8.21 -5.89
CA CYS A 142 9.77 -8.19 -5.64
C CYS A 142 9.54 -8.62 -4.20
N ASP A 143 8.88 -7.78 -3.41
CA ASP A 143 8.47 -8.12 -2.06
C ASP A 143 7.05 -8.66 -2.08
N VAL A 144 6.74 -9.60 -1.19
CA VAL A 144 5.38 -10.10 -1.02
C VAL A 144 4.93 -9.97 0.42
N ARG A 145 3.69 -9.52 0.60
CA ARG A 145 2.94 -9.66 1.86
C ARG A 145 1.63 -10.36 1.60
N ILE A 146 1.25 -11.24 2.51
CA ILE A 146 0.03 -12.03 2.49
C ILE A 146 -0.72 -11.78 3.78
N ALA A 147 -1.99 -11.45 3.64
CA ALA A 147 -2.89 -11.11 4.71
C ALA A 147 -4.08 -12.05 4.71
N ALA A 148 -4.44 -12.55 5.90
CA ALA A 148 -5.61 -13.39 6.10
C ALA A 148 -6.30 -13.05 7.41
N ARG A 149 -7.60 -13.39 7.51
CA ARG A 149 -8.34 -13.28 8.78
C ARG A 149 -7.93 -14.34 9.80
N THR A 150 -7.34 -15.45 9.34
CA THR A 150 -6.94 -16.60 10.16
C THR A 150 -5.71 -17.25 9.54
N ALA A 151 -4.89 -17.93 10.34
CA ALA A 151 -3.73 -18.69 9.85
C ALA A 151 -4.08 -19.72 8.75
N ALA A 152 -5.29 -20.29 8.77
CA ALA A 152 -5.74 -21.23 7.73
C ALA A 152 -5.79 -20.61 6.32
N GLY A 153 -5.99 -19.29 6.21
CA GLY A 153 -5.97 -18.59 4.92
C GLY A 153 -4.57 -18.52 4.29
N LEU A 154 -3.53 -18.64 5.12
CA LEU A 154 -2.14 -18.57 4.70
C LEU A 154 -1.57 -19.93 4.26
N GLU A 155 -2.13 -21.06 4.75
CA GLU A 155 -1.61 -22.43 4.47
C GLU A 155 -1.23 -22.68 3.01
N PRO A 156 -2.01 -22.24 2.00
CA PRO A 156 -1.69 -22.54 0.60
C PRO A 156 -0.47 -21.80 0.06
N PHE A 157 0.08 -20.83 0.80
CA PHE A 157 1.28 -20.09 0.44
C PHE A 157 2.55 -20.59 1.12
N ARG A 158 2.43 -21.57 2.01
CA ARG A 158 3.56 -22.11 2.80
C ARG A 158 4.68 -22.73 1.98
N SER A 159 4.39 -23.15 0.75
CA SER A 159 5.42 -23.63 -0.19
C SER A 159 6.06 -22.52 -1.04
N VAL A 160 5.62 -21.27 -0.87
CA VAL A 160 5.97 -20.14 -1.75
C VAL A 160 6.64 -19.00 -0.97
N VAL A 161 6.25 -18.79 0.27
CA VAL A 161 6.79 -17.78 1.19
C VAL A 161 7.54 -18.51 2.31
N ASP A 162 8.82 -18.14 2.54
CA ASP A 162 9.69 -18.77 3.55
C ASP A 162 9.19 -18.45 4.99
N ASP A 163 9.80 -19.07 6.01
CA ASP A 163 9.32 -19.21 7.42
C ASP A 163 9.08 -17.91 8.23
N THR A 164 9.12 -16.71 7.65
CA THR A 164 8.68 -15.46 8.30
C THR A 164 7.16 -15.35 8.29
N TRP A 165 6.56 -16.02 9.26
CA TRP A 165 5.13 -15.97 9.56
C TRP A 165 4.94 -15.13 10.81
N ASP A 166 4.75 -13.83 10.64
CA ASP A 166 4.45 -12.96 11.76
C ASP A 166 2.97 -13.12 12.16
N ASN A 167 2.76 -13.61 13.39
CA ASN A 167 1.45 -13.72 14.02
C ASN A 167 0.97 -12.39 14.65
N GLY A 168 1.53 -11.25 14.24
CA GLY A 168 1.06 -9.93 14.68
C GLY A 168 2.05 -8.79 14.46
N PHE A 169 1.57 -7.68 13.89
CA PHE A 169 2.18 -6.35 13.86
C PHE A 169 1.68 -5.46 15.02
#